data_AF-A0AAU1TFT9-F1
#
_entry.id   AF-A0AAU1TFT9-F1
#
_cell.length_a   1.000
_cell.length_b   1.000
_cell.length_c   1.000
_cell.angle_alpha   90.00
_cell.angle_beta   90.00
_cell.angle_gamma   90.00
#
_symmetry.space_group_name_H-M   'P 1'
#
loop_
_entity.id
_entity.type
_entity.pdbx_description
1 polymer ?
#
loop_
_entity_poly.entity_id
_entity_poly.type
_entity_poly.pdbx_seq_one_letter_code
_entity_poly.pdbx_strand_id
1 'polypeptide(L)'
;MTIHTGAVYNNGVVARLLDVLVAAREHTPATPPGDELARVNRTLDSNAAVSWAMPSATLTALLDLIAGQLERSADASLPVGFAQRLKAAAGEQDRLEFLRETAATLRELQREGIPRFDDLPLSPWEAELRFAALRDFSWWVESDEYGAFDEGVRDGVASEHPDGCAERVPPLIAELHAALLLETDAASSASLRSVVPWATPPVLREILRLASTHLLEAH
;
A
#
# COMPACT_ATOMS: atom_id res chain seq x y z
N MET A 1 10.84 2.37 -28.58
CA MET A 1 11.79 1.43 -27.95
C MET A 1 11.93 1.85 -26.50
N THR A 2 11.18 1.23 -25.60
CA THR A 2 11.24 1.54 -24.17
C THR A 2 12.56 0.97 -23.65
N ILE A 3 13.53 1.84 -23.38
CA ILE A 3 14.77 1.42 -22.72
C ILE A 3 14.34 0.83 -21.38
N HIS A 4 14.69 -0.42 -21.07
CA HIS A 4 14.19 -1.16 -19.90
C HIS A 4 14.39 -0.42 -18.57
N THR A 5 15.30 0.55 -18.50
CA THR A 5 15.50 1.48 -17.38
C THR A 5 14.35 2.49 -17.23
N GLY A 6 13.69 2.92 -18.30
CA GLY A 6 12.57 3.86 -18.25
C GLY A 6 11.34 3.33 -17.52
N ALA A 7 11.15 2.00 -17.49
CA ALA A 7 10.09 1.36 -16.71
C ALA A 7 10.36 1.44 -15.19
N VAL A 8 11.63 1.30 -14.78
CA VAL A 8 12.04 1.48 -13.38
C VAL A 8 11.79 2.90 -12.91
N TYR A 9 12.05 3.88 -13.79
CA TYR A 9 11.77 5.28 -13.48
C TYR A 9 10.29 5.61 -13.45
N ASN A 10 9.49 5.19 -14.42
CA ASN A 10 8.10 5.67 -14.53
C ASN A 10 7.09 4.84 -13.74
N ASN A 11 7.36 3.55 -13.51
CA ASN A 11 6.44 2.60 -12.87
C ASN A 11 7.05 1.87 -11.67
N GLY A 12 8.30 2.18 -11.30
CA GLY A 12 8.98 1.54 -10.18
C GLY A 12 8.63 2.15 -8.82
N VAL A 13 9.18 1.55 -7.77
CA VAL A 13 8.92 1.92 -6.36
C VAL A 13 9.25 3.39 -6.06
N VAL A 14 10.28 3.95 -6.71
CA VAL A 14 10.63 5.38 -6.54
C VAL A 14 9.55 6.28 -7.11
N ALA A 15 8.98 5.97 -8.29
CA ALA A 15 7.85 6.74 -8.81
C ALA A 15 6.64 6.68 -7.88
N ARG A 16 6.34 5.50 -7.33
CA ARG A 16 5.24 5.34 -6.37
C ARG A 16 5.46 6.13 -5.08
N LEU A 17 6.69 6.13 -4.55
CA LEU A 17 7.06 7.00 -3.43
C LEU A 17 6.83 8.48 -3.77
N LEU A 18 7.26 8.94 -4.94
CA LEU A 18 7.04 10.33 -5.36
C LEU A 18 5.55 10.64 -5.49
N ASP A 19 4.75 9.74 -6.05
CA ASP A 19 3.29 9.90 -6.16
C ASP A 19 2.65 10.04 -4.76
N VAL A 20 3.06 9.22 -3.77
CA VAL A 20 2.61 9.32 -2.37
C VAL A 20 2.98 10.68 -1.76
N LEU A 21 4.23 11.11 -1.92
CA LEU A 21 4.70 12.39 -1.37
C LEU A 21 4.02 13.60 -2.03
N VAL A 22 3.72 13.53 -3.33
CA VAL A 22 2.93 14.55 -4.04
C VAL A 22 1.52 14.60 -3.45
N ALA A 23 0.84 13.46 -3.37
CA ALA A 23 -0.53 13.40 -2.85
C ALA A 23 -0.62 13.93 -1.41
N ALA A 24 0.36 13.58 -0.56
CA ALA A 24 0.42 14.05 0.81
C ALA A 24 0.54 15.57 0.91
N ARG A 25 1.39 16.17 0.07
CA ARG A 25 1.54 17.64 0.01
C ARG A 25 0.28 18.35 -0.46
N GLU A 26 -0.47 17.75 -1.39
CA GLU A 26 -1.72 18.33 -1.91
C GLU A 26 -2.88 18.24 -0.91
N HIS A 27 -3.02 17.11 -0.23
CA HIS A 27 -4.19 16.84 0.62
C HIS A 27 -3.99 17.27 2.08
N THR A 28 -2.74 17.24 2.58
CA THR A 28 -2.45 17.57 3.97
C THR A 28 -1.13 18.33 4.08
N PRO A 29 -1.09 19.63 3.71
CA PRO A 29 0.13 20.44 3.77
C PRO A 29 0.72 20.59 5.19
N ALA A 30 -0.05 20.20 6.23
CA ALA A 30 0.38 20.17 7.62
C ALA A 30 0.96 18.81 8.09
N THR A 31 0.77 17.73 7.34
CA THR A 31 1.35 16.43 7.70
C THR A 31 2.83 16.42 7.34
N PRO A 32 3.72 16.11 8.29
CA PRO A 32 5.14 16.01 7.98
C PRO A 32 5.36 14.95 6.90
N PRO A 33 6.20 15.21 5.89
CA PRO A 33 6.55 14.18 4.90
C PRO A 33 7.12 12.91 5.56
N GLY A 34 7.68 13.02 6.78
CA GLY A 34 8.14 11.90 7.58
C GLY A 34 7.06 10.84 7.89
N ASP A 35 5.80 11.24 8.12
CA ASP A 35 4.72 10.31 8.42
C ASP A 35 4.45 9.38 7.23
N GLU A 36 4.44 9.93 6.01
CA GLU A 36 4.26 9.14 4.79
C GLU A 36 5.45 8.23 4.52
N LEU A 37 6.67 8.69 4.78
CA LEU A 37 7.86 7.86 4.68
C LEU A 37 7.83 6.72 5.70
N ALA A 38 7.29 6.95 6.90
CA ALA A 38 7.11 5.93 7.92
C ALA A 38 6.06 4.89 7.50
N ARG A 39 4.95 5.32 6.87
CA ARG A 39 3.95 4.41 6.26
C ARG A 39 4.53 3.60 5.10
N VAL A 40 5.40 4.19 4.27
CA VAL A 40 6.12 3.46 3.21
C VAL A 40 7.01 2.38 3.79
N ASN A 41 7.85 2.71 4.79
CA ASN A 41 8.67 1.71 5.48
C ASN A 41 7.81 0.59 6.11
N ARG A 42 6.72 0.96 6.81
CA ARG A 42 5.77 -0.02 7.37
C ARG A 42 5.19 -0.94 6.31
N THR A 43 4.84 -0.40 5.14
CA THR A 43 4.29 -1.18 4.03
C THR A 43 5.33 -2.16 3.47
N LEU A 44 6.57 -1.70 3.25
CA LEU A 44 7.64 -2.54 2.71
C LEU A 44 8.06 -3.64 3.68
N ASP A 45 8.15 -3.31 4.98
CA ASP A 45 8.69 -4.20 6.00
C ASP A 45 7.63 -5.16 6.58
N SER A 46 6.33 -4.83 6.51
CA SER A 46 5.26 -5.69 7.04
C SER A 46 4.76 -6.78 6.09
N ASN A 47 5.26 -6.82 4.84
CA ASN A 47 4.95 -7.86 3.87
C ASN A 47 6.20 -8.70 3.59
N ALA A 48 6.14 -10.01 3.87
CA ALA A 48 7.29 -10.92 3.70
C ALA A 48 7.78 -11.02 2.25
N ALA A 49 6.86 -11.01 1.28
CA ALA A 49 7.22 -11.06 -0.14
C ALA A 49 7.87 -9.75 -0.60
N VAL A 50 7.34 -8.61 -0.14
CA VAL A 50 7.86 -7.28 -0.48
C VAL A 50 9.21 -7.04 0.20
N SER A 51 9.33 -7.31 1.50
CA SER A 51 10.60 -7.17 2.23
C SER A 51 11.72 -8.04 1.65
N TRP A 52 11.38 -9.20 1.08
CA TRP A 52 12.34 -10.04 0.35
C TRP A 52 12.75 -9.44 -0.99
N ALA A 53 11.79 -8.98 -1.81
CA ALA A 53 12.05 -8.53 -3.17
C ALA A 53 12.54 -7.08 -3.29
N MET A 54 12.07 -6.20 -2.38
CA MET A 54 12.27 -4.76 -2.39
C MET A 54 12.32 -4.22 -0.96
N PRO A 55 13.36 -4.57 -0.16
CA PRO A 55 13.51 -4.01 1.18
C PRO A 55 13.70 -2.49 1.13
N SER A 56 13.39 -1.81 2.23
CA SER A 56 13.58 -0.36 2.38
C SER A 56 15.02 0.10 2.06
N ALA A 57 16.02 -0.76 2.30
CA ALA A 57 17.40 -0.54 1.90
C ALA A 57 17.57 -0.40 0.37
N THR A 58 16.85 -1.19 -0.43
CA THR A 58 16.88 -1.09 -1.90
C THR A 58 16.24 0.21 -2.36
N LEU A 59 15.11 0.62 -1.78
CA LEU A 59 14.47 1.91 -2.09
C LEU A 59 15.43 3.09 -1.83
N THR A 60 16.07 3.11 -0.66
CA THR A 60 17.03 4.18 -0.32
C THR A 60 18.27 4.17 -1.22
N ALA A 61 18.78 2.99 -1.60
CA ALA A 61 19.87 2.88 -2.57
C ALA A 61 19.46 3.39 -3.97
N LEU A 62 18.22 3.17 -4.40
CA LEU A 62 17.72 3.72 -5.66
C LEU A 62 17.62 5.25 -5.62
N LEU A 63 17.19 5.83 -4.49
CA LEU A 63 17.18 7.28 -4.31
C LEU A 63 18.60 7.86 -4.39
N ASP A 64 19.57 7.26 -3.71
CA ASP A 64 20.98 7.65 -3.78
C ASP A 64 21.55 7.53 -5.20
N LEU A 65 21.19 6.48 -5.93
CA LEU A 65 21.64 6.27 -7.31
C LEU A 65 21.17 7.40 -8.21
N ILE A 66 19.90 7.82 -8.06
CA ILE A 66 19.30 8.92 -8.83
C ILE A 66 19.92 10.26 -8.42
N ALA A 67 20.12 10.49 -7.12
CA ALA A 67 20.82 11.65 -6.60
C ALA A 67 22.25 11.75 -7.18
N GLY A 68 23.02 10.66 -7.16
CA GLY A 68 24.35 10.61 -7.75
C GLY A 68 24.36 10.81 -9.26
N GLN A 69 23.27 10.47 -9.97
CA GLN A 69 23.13 10.77 -11.39
C GLN A 69 22.92 12.27 -11.63
N LEU A 70 22.07 12.93 -10.83
CA LEU A 70 21.85 14.39 -10.90
C LEU A 70 23.10 15.19 -10.50
N GLU A 71 23.87 14.71 -9.54
CA GLU A 71 25.12 15.36 -9.11
C GLU A 71 26.19 15.34 -10.21
N ARG A 72 26.33 14.22 -10.93
CA ARG A 72 27.30 14.09 -12.03
C ARG A 72 26.94 14.89 -13.26
N SER A 73 25.66 15.15 -13.49
CA SER A 73 25.19 15.95 -14.61
C SER A 73 23.86 16.61 -14.24
N ALA A 74 23.88 17.94 -14.11
CA ALA A 74 22.65 18.73 -13.93
C ALA A 74 21.68 18.55 -15.11
N ASP A 75 22.22 18.20 -16.29
CA ASP A 75 21.50 17.88 -17.52
C ASP A 75 21.23 16.37 -17.68
N ALA A 76 21.41 15.57 -16.63
CA ALA A 76 21.09 14.14 -16.67
C ALA A 76 19.64 13.97 -17.14
N SER A 77 19.49 13.35 -18.31
CA SER A 77 18.19 13.08 -18.94
C SER A 77 17.44 12.03 -18.11
N LEU A 78 16.70 12.50 -17.11
CA LEU A 78 15.66 11.72 -16.47
C LEU A 78 14.47 11.63 -17.44
N PRO A 79 13.76 10.48 -17.49
CA PRO A 79 12.51 10.39 -18.24
C PRO A 79 11.56 11.52 -17.83
N VAL A 80 10.94 12.20 -18.81
CA VAL A 80 10.15 13.42 -18.58
C VAL A 80 9.08 13.24 -17.50
N GLY A 81 8.34 12.13 -17.55
CA GLY A 81 7.30 11.83 -16.56
C GLY A 81 7.85 11.61 -15.14
N PHE A 82 9.06 11.08 -15.00
CA PHE A 82 9.73 10.95 -13.71
C PHE A 82 10.24 12.30 -13.21
N ALA A 83 10.87 13.09 -14.09
CA ALA A 83 11.35 14.42 -13.74
C ALA A 83 10.23 15.36 -13.28
N GLN A 84 9.05 15.26 -13.89
CA GLN A 84 7.85 16.01 -13.50
C GLN A 84 7.36 15.61 -12.10
N ARG A 85 7.26 14.30 -11.81
CA ARG A 85 6.91 13.81 -10.46
C ARG A 85 7.92 14.24 -9.42
N LEU A 86 9.21 14.11 -9.72
CA LEU A 86 10.28 14.51 -8.81
C LEU A 86 10.19 16.01 -8.49
N LYS A 87 9.97 16.85 -9.51
CA LYS A 87 9.76 18.28 -9.30
C LYS A 87 8.51 18.54 -8.45
N ALA A 88 7.41 17.86 -8.75
CA ALA A 88 6.16 18.01 -7.99
C ALA A 88 6.35 17.62 -6.51
N ALA A 89 7.03 16.50 -6.24
CA ALA A 89 7.31 16.00 -4.89
C ALA A 89 8.25 16.94 -4.12
N ALA A 90 9.33 17.41 -4.75
CA ALA A 90 10.30 18.33 -4.15
C ALA A 90 9.73 19.74 -3.92
N GLY A 91 8.82 20.19 -4.79
CA GLY A 91 8.24 21.53 -4.69
C GLY A 91 9.27 22.62 -4.95
N GLU A 92 9.48 23.48 -3.96
CA GLU A 92 10.47 24.56 -4.02
C GLU A 92 11.89 24.10 -3.60
N GLN A 93 12.02 22.90 -3.03
CA GLN A 93 13.31 22.35 -2.63
C GLN A 93 14.15 21.94 -3.85
N ASP A 94 15.48 22.04 -3.75
CA ASP A 94 16.37 21.47 -4.75
C ASP A 94 16.16 19.94 -4.85
N ARG A 95 16.14 19.43 -6.09
CA ARG A 95 15.82 18.02 -6.36
C ARG A 95 16.88 17.05 -5.84
N LEU A 96 18.16 17.45 -5.87
CA LEU A 96 19.25 16.61 -5.37
C LEU A 96 19.20 16.56 -3.83
N GLU A 97 19.01 17.71 -3.20
CA GLU A 97 18.84 17.80 -1.75
C GLU A 97 17.63 16.99 -1.28
N PHE A 98 16.47 17.16 -1.93
CA PHE A 98 15.23 16.42 -1.63
C PHE A 98 15.43 14.90 -1.66
N LEU A 99 16.10 14.36 -2.70
CA LEU A 99 16.36 12.92 -2.80
C LEU A 99 17.26 12.42 -1.67
N ARG A 100 18.32 13.17 -1.32
CA ARG A 100 19.26 12.82 -0.25
C ARG A 100 18.58 12.84 1.12
N GLU A 101 17.81 13.88 1.41
CA GLU A 101 17.04 13.99 2.65
C GLU A 101 15.98 12.89 2.75
N THR A 102 15.23 12.64 1.69
CA THR A 102 14.24 11.55 1.66
C THR A 102 14.90 10.19 1.95
N ALA A 103 16.04 9.91 1.33
CA ALA A 103 16.78 8.69 1.58
C ALA A 103 17.33 8.62 3.02
N ALA A 104 17.81 9.73 3.57
CA ALA A 104 18.29 9.81 4.95
C ALA A 104 17.15 9.56 5.96
N THR A 105 16.01 10.22 5.78
CA THR A 105 14.82 10.06 6.61
C THR A 105 14.26 8.64 6.56
N LEU A 106 14.17 8.02 5.38
CA LEU A 106 13.76 6.61 5.27
C LEU A 106 14.67 5.68 6.08
N ARG A 107 16.00 5.90 6.04
CA ARG A 107 16.96 5.11 6.85
C ARG A 107 16.84 5.37 8.34
N GLU A 108 16.54 6.60 8.73
CA GLU A 108 16.32 6.97 10.13
C GLU A 108 15.08 6.30 10.68
N LEU A 109 13.93 6.48 10.02
CA LEU A 109 12.68 5.83 10.38
C LEU A 109 12.80 4.31 10.41
N GLN A 110 13.53 3.71 9.46
CA GLN A 110 13.76 2.27 9.47
C GLN A 110 14.56 1.82 10.71
N ARG A 111 15.51 2.63 11.18
CA ARG A 111 16.30 2.34 12.41
C ARG A 111 15.49 2.53 13.68
N GLU A 112 14.58 3.50 13.69
CA GLU A 112 13.67 3.77 14.82
C GLU A 112 12.62 2.67 14.98
N GLY A 113 12.23 2.03 13.87
CA GLY A 113 11.34 0.89 13.83
C GLY A 113 9.97 1.22 13.24
N ILE A 114 9.12 0.19 13.13
CA ILE A 114 7.80 0.32 12.50
C ILE A 114 6.80 0.92 13.50
N PRO A 115 6.19 2.08 13.22
CA PRO A 115 5.21 2.68 14.10
C PRO A 115 3.91 1.86 14.16
N ARG A 116 3.32 1.75 15.35
CA ARG A 116 2.01 1.13 15.56
C ARG A 116 0.91 2.01 14.98
N PHE A 117 -0.27 1.43 14.73
CA PHE A 117 -1.41 2.19 14.20
C PHE A 117 -1.91 3.27 15.17
N ASP A 118 -1.84 3.02 16.48
CA ASP A 118 -2.18 4.02 17.51
C ASP A 118 -1.28 5.27 17.45
N ASP A 119 0.00 5.10 17.06
CA ASP A 119 0.97 6.19 16.95
C ASP A 119 0.92 6.85 15.56
N LEU A 120 0.69 6.05 14.52
CA LEU A 120 0.62 6.49 13.13
C LEU A 120 -0.51 5.74 12.40
N PRO A 121 -1.72 6.32 12.32
CA PRO A 121 -2.85 5.67 11.68
C PRO A 121 -2.61 5.37 10.19
N LEU A 122 -3.32 4.37 9.67
CA LEU A 122 -3.33 4.04 8.24
C LEU A 122 -3.74 5.26 7.41
N SER A 123 -3.04 5.47 6.30
CA SER A 123 -3.54 6.33 5.22
C SER A 123 -4.48 5.53 4.29
N PRO A 124 -5.30 6.21 3.47
CA PRO A 124 -6.11 5.53 2.47
C PRO A 124 -5.28 4.69 1.48
N TRP A 125 -4.17 5.23 0.96
CA TRP A 125 -3.31 4.47 0.03
C TRP A 125 -2.68 3.24 0.69
N GLU A 126 -2.31 3.35 1.97
CA GLU A 126 -1.75 2.21 2.72
C GLU A 126 -2.83 1.14 2.93
N ALA A 127 -4.06 1.55 3.20
CA ALA A 127 -5.20 0.65 3.30
C ALA A 127 -5.50 -0.05 1.96
N GLU A 128 -5.42 0.65 0.82
CA GLU A 128 -5.61 0.03 -0.51
C GLU A 128 -4.61 -1.09 -0.80
N LEU A 129 -3.37 -0.93 -0.36
CA LEU A 129 -2.32 -1.95 -0.56
C LEU A 129 -2.45 -3.09 0.45
N ARG A 130 -2.77 -2.77 1.71
CA ARG A 130 -2.84 -3.75 2.79
C ARG A 130 -4.10 -4.62 2.75
N PHE A 131 -5.19 -4.09 2.22
CA PHE A 131 -6.51 -4.74 2.18
C PHE A 131 -6.98 -4.99 0.75
N ALA A 132 -6.05 -5.43 -0.10
CA ALA A 132 -6.31 -5.65 -1.51
C ALA A 132 -7.28 -6.81 -1.72
N ALA A 133 -7.18 -7.91 -0.95
CA ALA A 133 -8.11 -9.02 -1.07
C ALA A 133 -9.53 -8.63 -0.64
N LEU A 134 -9.68 -7.83 0.43
CA LEU A 134 -10.99 -7.26 0.79
C LEU A 134 -11.53 -6.39 -0.35
N ARG A 135 -10.73 -5.45 -0.86
CA ARG A 135 -11.18 -4.58 -1.95
C ARG A 135 -11.61 -5.38 -3.18
N ASP A 136 -10.83 -6.36 -3.59
CA ASP A 136 -11.11 -7.19 -4.76
C ASP A 136 -12.35 -8.09 -4.53
N PHE A 137 -12.70 -8.39 -3.28
CA PHE A 137 -13.90 -9.14 -2.91
C PHE A 137 -15.19 -8.28 -2.90
N SER A 138 -15.09 -6.97 -3.11
CA SER A 138 -16.23 -6.05 -2.98
C SER A 138 -17.42 -6.39 -3.88
N TRP A 139 -17.17 -6.96 -5.06
CA TRP A 139 -18.25 -7.35 -5.97
C TRP A 139 -19.21 -8.35 -5.32
N TRP A 140 -18.68 -9.35 -4.59
CA TRP A 140 -19.51 -10.37 -3.91
C TRP A 140 -20.30 -9.83 -2.72
N VAL A 141 -19.90 -8.67 -2.19
CA VAL A 141 -20.51 -8.03 -1.02
C VAL A 141 -21.53 -6.96 -1.44
N GLU A 142 -21.21 -6.20 -2.48
CA GLU A 142 -21.96 -5.01 -2.89
C GLU A 142 -22.88 -5.25 -4.09
N SER A 143 -22.72 -6.36 -4.82
CA SER A 143 -23.57 -6.71 -5.96
C SER A 143 -25.02 -6.94 -5.52
N ASP A 144 -25.95 -6.50 -6.35
CA ASP A 144 -27.39 -6.77 -6.22
C ASP A 144 -27.84 -8.05 -6.95
N GLU A 145 -26.88 -8.82 -7.50
CA GLU A 145 -27.15 -10.10 -8.18
C GLU A 145 -27.67 -11.19 -7.23
N TYR A 146 -27.33 -11.11 -5.94
CA TYR A 146 -27.70 -12.09 -4.94
C TYR A 146 -28.91 -11.65 -4.11
N GLY A 147 -29.79 -12.60 -3.79
CA GLY A 147 -31.00 -12.32 -3.01
C GLY A 147 -30.70 -12.04 -1.52
N ALA A 148 -29.56 -12.52 -1.04
CA ALA A 148 -29.06 -12.29 0.30
C ALA A 148 -27.53 -12.12 0.34
N PHE A 149 -27.05 -11.35 1.32
CA PHE A 149 -25.62 -11.10 1.52
C PHE A 149 -24.81 -12.40 1.72
N ASP A 150 -25.33 -13.34 2.51
CA ASP A 150 -24.64 -14.59 2.81
C ASP A 150 -24.58 -15.53 1.59
N GLU A 151 -25.53 -15.44 0.67
CA GLU A 151 -25.49 -16.11 -0.63
C GLU A 151 -24.32 -15.60 -1.47
N GLY A 152 -24.21 -14.28 -1.67
CA GLY A 152 -23.11 -13.68 -2.44
C GLY A 152 -21.73 -13.99 -1.87
N VAL A 153 -21.58 -13.95 -0.55
CA VAL A 153 -20.30 -14.31 0.09
C VAL A 153 -19.95 -15.79 -0.09
N ARG A 154 -20.92 -16.70 0.06
CA ARG A 154 -20.67 -18.14 -0.15
C ARG A 154 -20.28 -18.42 -1.60
N ASP A 155 -20.99 -17.83 -2.55
CA ASP A 155 -20.70 -17.98 -3.96
C ASP A 155 -19.34 -17.37 -4.33
N GLY A 156 -18.97 -16.24 -3.72
CA GLY A 156 -17.66 -15.63 -3.93
C GLY A 156 -16.51 -16.51 -3.47
N VAL A 157 -16.63 -17.08 -2.27
CA VAL A 157 -15.61 -18.02 -1.78
C VAL A 157 -15.61 -19.31 -2.61
N ALA A 158 -16.79 -19.82 -2.99
CA ALA A 158 -16.90 -21.03 -3.80
C ALA A 158 -16.40 -20.85 -5.25
N SER A 159 -16.45 -19.63 -5.79
CA SER A 159 -16.01 -19.31 -7.15
C SER A 159 -14.52 -19.56 -7.38
N GLU A 160 -13.75 -19.65 -6.30
CA GLU A 160 -12.31 -19.92 -6.32
C GLU A 160 -12.00 -21.41 -6.47
N HIS A 161 -13.00 -22.31 -6.53
CA HIS A 161 -12.76 -23.74 -6.76
C HIS A 161 -12.46 -24.09 -8.23
N PRO A 162 -11.69 -25.18 -8.46
CA PRO A 162 -11.04 -26.05 -7.46
C PRO A 162 -9.67 -25.52 -6.98
N ASP A 163 -9.01 -24.67 -7.75
CA ASP A 163 -7.57 -24.40 -7.57
C ASP A 163 -7.27 -23.06 -6.87
N GLY A 164 -8.15 -22.06 -6.97
CA GLY A 164 -7.98 -20.73 -6.39
C GLY A 164 -8.22 -20.66 -4.88
N CYS A 165 -8.93 -21.64 -4.30
CA CYS A 165 -9.33 -21.60 -2.89
C CYS A 165 -8.11 -21.53 -1.94
N ALA A 166 -7.09 -22.35 -2.16
CA ALA A 166 -5.88 -22.36 -1.35
C ALA A 166 -5.02 -21.10 -1.49
N GLU A 167 -5.13 -20.38 -2.60
CA GLU A 167 -4.32 -19.20 -2.89
C GLU A 167 -5.01 -17.90 -2.51
N ARG A 168 -6.34 -17.82 -2.63
CA ARG A 168 -7.10 -16.56 -2.53
C ARG A 168 -7.93 -16.43 -1.25
N VAL A 169 -8.42 -17.53 -0.70
CA VAL A 169 -9.24 -17.49 0.53
C VAL A 169 -8.39 -17.24 1.78
N PRO A 170 -7.19 -17.85 1.96
CA PRO A 170 -6.36 -17.55 3.12
C PRO A 170 -5.91 -16.09 3.23
N PRO A 171 -5.47 -15.40 2.15
CA PRO A 171 -5.21 -13.96 2.21
C PRO A 171 -6.44 -13.13 2.59
N LEU A 172 -7.61 -13.46 2.05
CA LEU A 172 -8.87 -12.80 2.43
C LEU A 172 -9.15 -12.95 3.93
N ILE A 173 -9.02 -14.16 4.48
CA ILE A 173 -9.20 -14.43 5.91
C ILE A 173 -8.18 -13.67 6.76
N ALA A 174 -6.91 -13.63 6.34
CA ALA A 174 -5.87 -12.89 7.04
C ALA A 174 -6.18 -11.38 7.09
N GLU A 175 -6.64 -10.82 5.97
CA GLU A 175 -7.06 -9.42 5.89
C GLU A 175 -8.32 -9.14 6.72
N LEU A 176 -9.31 -10.03 6.75
CA LEU A 176 -10.50 -9.91 7.60
C LEU A 176 -10.12 -9.82 9.08
N HIS A 177 -9.21 -10.69 9.54
CA HIS A 177 -8.68 -10.62 10.91
C HIS A 177 -7.93 -9.32 11.17
N ALA A 178 -7.05 -8.90 10.26
CA ALA A 178 -6.31 -7.66 10.40
C ALA A 178 -7.23 -6.43 10.45
N ALA A 179 -8.28 -6.39 9.64
CA ALA A 179 -9.28 -5.32 9.63
C ALA A 179 -10.07 -5.27 10.94
N LEU A 180 -10.44 -6.42 11.52
CA LEU A 180 -11.12 -6.49 12.81
C LEU A 180 -10.24 -5.98 13.97
N LEU A 181 -8.92 -6.15 13.90
CA LEU A 181 -8.00 -5.60 14.89
C LEU A 181 -7.89 -4.07 14.84
N LEU A 182 -8.30 -3.42 13.74
CA LEU A 182 -8.34 -1.97 13.64
C LEU A 182 -9.54 -1.33 14.36
N GLU A 183 -10.50 -2.12 14.87
CA GLU A 183 -11.70 -1.59 15.52
C GLU A 183 -11.38 -0.67 16.72
N THR A 184 -10.25 -0.89 17.38
CA THR A 184 -9.78 -0.04 18.49
C THR A 184 -9.12 1.26 18.03
N ASP A 185 -8.78 1.39 16.75
CA ASP A 185 -8.21 2.59 16.13
C ASP A 185 -9.22 3.17 15.12
N ALA A 186 -9.95 4.20 15.57
CA ALA A 186 -10.98 4.85 14.77
C ALA A 186 -10.43 5.51 13.50
N ALA A 187 -9.19 6.02 13.51
CA ALA A 187 -8.59 6.70 12.38
C ALA A 187 -8.19 5.69 11.29
N SER A 188 -7.50 4.61 11.66
CA SER A 188 -7.18 3.53 10.71
C SER A 188 -8.42 2.83 10.18
N SER A 189 -9.42 2.62 11.04
CA SER A 189 -10.74 2.11 10.63
C SER A 189 -11.44 3.03 9.63
N ALA A 190 -11.34 4.34 9.79
CA ALA A 190 -11.91 5.29 8.83
C ALA A 190 -11.17 5.26 7.49
N SER A 191 -9.84 5.18 7.50
CA SER A 191 -9.05 5.04 6.27
C SER A 191 -9.36 3.74 5.53
N LEU A 192 -9.50 2.60 6.23
CA LEU A 192 -9.97 1.35 5.61
C LEU A 192 -11.36 1.53 4.98
N ARG A 193 -12.32 2.10 5.69
CA ARG A 193 -13.67 2.32 5.14
C ARG A 193 -13.73 3.34 4.01
N SER A 194 -12.72 4.19 3.85
CA SER A 194 -12.65 5.08 2.69
C SER A 194 -12.36 4.33 1.37
N VAL A 195 -11.78 3.13 1.46
CA VAL A 195 -11.36 2.31 0.32
C VAL A 195 -12.15 1.00 0.19
N VAL A 196 -12.67 0.48 1.30
CA VAL A 196 -13.58 -0.67 1.37
C VAL A 196 -14.79 -0.27 2.22
N PRO A 197 -15.80 0.43 1.64
CA PRO A 197 -16.90 1.05 2.40
C PRO A 197 -17.72 0.07 3.25
N TRP A 198 -17.87 -1.16 2.79
CA TRP A 198 -18.61 -2.21 3.48
C TRP A 198 -17.87 -2.85 4.66
N ALA A 199 -16.57 -2.55 4.86
CA ALA A 199 -15.70 -3.14 5.88
C ALA A 199 -16.04 -2.67 7.31
N THR A 200 -17.24 -3.01 7.75
CA THR A 200 -17.73 -2.79 9.12
C THR A 200 -17.53 -4.05 9.95
N PRO A 201 -17.34 -3.95 11.29
CA PRO A 201 -17.10 -5.13 12.11
C PRO A 201 -18.16 -6.24 11.98
N PRO A 202 -19.48 -5.95 11.89
CA PRO A 202 -20.49 -6.99 11.65
C PRO A 202 -20.30 -7.72 10.30
N VAL A 203 -20.05 -6.98 9.22
CA VAL A 203 -19.84 -7.54 7.87
C VAL A 203 -18.57 -8.39 7.84
N LEU A 204 -17.45 -7.85 8.35
CA LEU A 204 -16.17 -8.55 8.40
C LEU A 204 -16.26 -9.88 9.19
N ARG A 205 -16.95 -9.88 10.35
CA ARG A 205 -17.14 -11.10 11.15
C ARG A 205 -17.96 -12.15 10.40
N GLU A 206 -18.99 -11.73 9.65
CA GLU A 206 -19.82 -12.66 8.92
C GLU A 206 -19.10 -13.27 7.71
N ILE A 207 -18.37 -12.46 6.94
CA ILE A 207 -17.52 -12.98 5.85
C ILE A 207 -16.48 -13.95 6.41
N LEU A 208 -15.82 -13.57 7.52
CA LEU A 208 -14.83 -14.43 8.15
C LEU A 208 -15.43 -15.78 8.56
N ARG A 209 -16.63 -15.77 9.14
CA ARG A 209 -17.35 -16.99 9.51
C ARG A 209 -17.64 -17.86 8.29
N LEU A 210 -18.17 -17.27 7.21
CA LEU A 210 -18.53 -17.99 5.97
C LEU A 210 -17.30 -18.54 5.25
N ALA A 211 -16.26 -17.74 5.06
CA ALA A 211 -15.01 -18.16 4.42
C ALA A 211 -14.28 -19.25 5.23
N SER A 212 -14.26 -19.13 6.57
CA SER A 212 -13.66 -20.15 7.43
C SER A 212 -14.45 -21.46 7.40
N THR A 213 -15.79 -21.38 7.39
CA THR A 213 -16.65 -22.57 7.28
C THR A 213 -16.38 -23.31 5.97
N HIS A 214 -16.30 -22.55 4.88
CA HIS A 214 -15.98 -23.11 3.57
C HIS A 214 -14.63 -23.85 3.54
N LEU A 215 -13.57 -23.26 4.09
CA LEU A 215 -12.26 -23.92 4.17
C LEU A 215 -12.31 -25.21 4.99
N LEU A 216 -13.03 -25.24 6.10
CA LEU A 216 -13.19 -26.43 6.95
C LEU A 216 -14.00 -27.55 6.29
N GLU A 217 -14.92 -27.20 5.39
CA GLU A 217 -15.75 -28.17 4.68
C GLU A 217 -15.08 -28.70 3.41
N ALA A 218 -14.24 -27.88 2.76
CA ALA A 218 -13.60 -28.20 1.48
C ALA A 218 -12.19 -28.84 1.60
N HIS A 219 -11.50 -28.71 2.75
CA HIS A 219 -10.11 -29.15 2.97
C HIS A 219 -9.90 -29.81 4.34
#